data_AF-D4MX00-F1
#
_entry.id   AF-D4MX00-F1
#
_cell.length_a   1.000
_cell.length_b   1.000
_cell.length_c   1.000
_cell.angle_alpha   90.00
_cell.angle_beta   90.00
_cell.angle_gamma   90.00
#
_symmetry.space_group_name_H-M   'P 1'
#
loop_
_entity.id
_entity.type
_entity.pdbx_description
1 polymer ?
#
loop_
_entity_poly.entity_id
_entity_poly.type
_entity_poly.pdbx_seq_one_letter_code
_entity_poly.pdbx_strand_id
1 'polypeptide(L)'
;MTAVNRLTEEQIEKLAVEVRQFLIDHEMWQDVAIYFNGKCFTTYDKEAGKYYYNDPDHLIVVENKDPNDYFDYVAEEHVLSMGFEGPLYALINYPQGTGDYRKLYKFNQIFKNYGLYYELGDAWNLSCYYV
;
A
#
# COMPACT_ATOMS: atom_id res chain seq x y z
N MET A 1 21.68 -7.44 20.22
CA MET A 1 20.93 -7.40 18.96
C MET A 1 19.85 -8.46 19.05
N THR A 2 18.62 -8.06 19.35
CA THR A 2 17.44 -8.95 19.27
C THR A 2 17.22 -9.27 17.80
N ALA A 3 17.08 -10.55 17.45
CA ALA A 3 16.68 -10.94 16.11
C ALA A 3 15.34 -10.26 15.80
N VAL A 4 15.31 -9.40 14.77
CA VAL A 4 14.04 -8.90 14.28
C VAL A 4 13.37 -10.07 13.58
N ASN A 5 12.23 -10.52 14.10
CA ASN A 5 11.42 -11.54 13.43
C ASN A 5 10.84 -10.90 12.17
N ARG A 6 11.46 -11.20 11.02
CA ARG A 6 10.98 -10.77 9.72
C ARG A 6 9.66 -11.46 9.39
N LEU A 7 8.79 -10.74 8.68
CA LEU A 7 7.54 -11.29 8.19
C LEU A 7 7.82 -12.37 7.15
N THR A 8 7.02 -13.43 7.16
CA THR A 8 6.98 -14.39 6.06
C THR A 8 6.29 -13.78 4.85
N GLU A 9 6.50 -14.35 3.66
CA GLU A 9 5.79 -13.94 2.45
C GLU A 9 4.27 -13.96 2.66
N GLU A 10 3.71 -15.00 3.29
CA GLU A 10 2.28 -15.11 3.62
C GLU A 10 1.78 -13.95 4.50
N GLN A 11 2.57 -13.53 5.50
CA GLN A 11 2.22 -12.39 6.33
C GLN A 11 2.23 -11.08 5.53
N ILE A 12 3.16 -10.94 4.59
CA ILE A 12 3.23 -9.79 3.68
C ILE A 12 2.03 -9.77 2.73
N GLU A 13 1.63 -10.91 2.17
CA GLU A 13 0.43 -11.00 1.33
C GLU A 13 -0.83 -10.61 2.11
N LYS A 14 -0.94 -11.09 3.35
CA LYS A 14 -2.06 -10.73 4.23
C LYS A 14 -2.08 -9.22 4.53
N LEU A 15 -0.92 -8.62 4.79
CA LEU A 15 -0.79 -7.17 4.93
C LEU A 15 -1.28 -6.43 3.67
N ALA A 16 -0.85 -6.86 2.47
CA ALA A 16 -1.27 -6.23 1.21
C ALA A 16 -2.80 -6.32 1.00
N VAL A 17 -3.41 -7.46 1.35
CA VAL A 17 -4.87 -7.65 1.31
C VAL A 17 -5.58 -6.74 2.32
N GLU A 18 -5.09 -6.64 3.56
CA GLU A 18 -5.67 -5.76 4.59
C GLU A 18 -5.58 -4.28 4.19
N VAL A 19 -4.45 -3.86 3.60
CA VAL A 19 -4.29 -2.50 3.06
C VAL A 19 -5.29 -2.25 1.94
N ARG A 20 -5.38 -3.12 0.94
CA ARG A 20 -6.37 -2.98 -0.16
C ARG A 20 -7.79 -2.91 0.38
N GLN A 21 -8.16 -3.81 1.29
CA GLN A 21 -9.51 -3.85 1.85
C GLN A 21 -9.83 -2.55 2.59
N PHE A 22 -8.91 -2.03 3.39
CA PHE A 22 -9.07 -0.74 4.06
C PHE A 22 -9.32 0.38 3.06
N LEU A 23 -8.57 0.41 1.96
CA LEU A 23 -8.76 1.42 0.91
C LEU A 23 -10.14 1.30 0.27
N ILE A 24 -10.60 0.09 -0.06
CA ILE A 24 -11.94 -0.13 -0.65
C ILE A 24 -13.05 0.29 0.31
N ASP A 25 -12.96 -0.12 1.58
CA ASP A 25 -13.97 0.20 2.61
C ASP A 25 -14.15 1.71 2.83
N HIS A 26 -13.18 2.51 2.43
CA HIS A 26 -13.16 3.96 2.56
C HIS A 26 -13.17 4.70 1.22
N GLU A 27 -13.47 4.01 0.12
CA GLU A 27 -13.54 4.56 -1.25
C GLU A 27 -12.22 5.17 -1.77
N MET A 28 -11.07 4.66 -1.30
CA MET A 28 -9.72 5.15 -1.62
C MET A 28 -8.90 4.20 -2.52
N TRP A 29 -9.47 3.10 -3.01
CA TRP A 29 -8.82 2.22 -3.99
C TRP A 29 -8.97 2.81 -5.40
N GLN A 30 -8.25 3.91 -5.63
CA GLN A 30 -8.24 4.65 -6.89
C GLN A 30 -6.82 5.13 -7.18
N ASP A 31 -6.30 4.81 -8.37
CA ASP A 31 -4.94 5.17 -8.80
C ASP A 31 -3.85 4.72 -7.79
N VAL A 32 -4.06 3.56 -7.17
CA VAL A 32 -3.13 2.93 -6.22
C VAL A 32 -2.48 1.69 -6.85
N ALA A 33 -1.20 1.50 -6.54
CA ALA A 33 -0.44 0.27 -6.74
C ALA A 33 0.21 -0.16 -5.40
N ILE A 34 0.07 -1.43 -5.03
CA ILE A 34 0.70 -2.03 -3.84
C ILE A 34 1.68 -3.10 -4.31
N TYR A 35 2.97 -2.89 -4.07
CA TYR A 35 4.06 -3.78 -4.45
C TYR A 35 4.53 -4.60 -3.25
N PHE A 36 4.61 -5.91 -3.38
CA PHE A 36 5.01 -6.84 -2.31
C PHE A 36 5.39 -8.20 -2.91
N ASN A 37 6.39 -8.91 -2.36
CA ASN A 37 6.78 -10.27 -2.81
C ASN A 37 6.93 -10.43 -4.35
N GLY A 38 7.42 -9.42 -5.07
CA GLY A 38 7.50 -9.44 -6.54
C GLY A 38 6.15 -9.37 -7.27
N LYS A 39 5.06 -9.05 -6.56
CA LYS A 39 3.69 -8.87 -7.06
C LYS A 39 3.28 -7.41 -6.94
N CYS A 40 2.26 -7.04 -7.71
CA CYS A 40 1.59 -5.76 -7.61
C CYS A 40 0.07 -5.94 -7.62
N PHE A 41 -0.62 -5.40 -6.62
CA PHE A 41 -2.05 -5.08 -6.75
C PHE A 41 -2.19 -3.72 -7.41
N THR A 42 -3.06 -3.60 -8.41
CA THR A 42 -3.26 -2.34 -9.14
C THR A 42 -4.73 -2.09 -9.45
N THR A 43 -5.07 -0.85 -9.76
CA THR A 43 -6.40 -0.43 -10.20
C THR A 43 -6.57 -0.50 -11.72
N TYR A 44 -5.49 -0.62 -12.49
CA TYR A 44 -5.51 -0.62 -13.95
C TYR A 44 -5.39 -2.03 -14.53
N ASP A 45 -6.40 -2.45 -15.28
CA ASP A 45 -6.37 -3.68 -16.06
C ASP A 45 -5.84 -3.37 -17.45
N LYS A 46 -4.61 -3.82 -17.72
CA LYS A 46 -3.95 -3.61 -19.01
C LYS A 46 -4.61 -4.39 -20.14
N GLU A 47 -5.17 -5.56 -19.87
CA GLU A 47 -5.80 -6.40 -20.89
C GLU A 47 -7.15 -5.81 -21.32
N ALA A 48 -7.95 -5.35 -20.35
CA ALA A 48 -9.22 -4.68 -20.62
C ALA A 48 -9.04 -3.19 -21.01
N GLY A 49 -7.87 -2.60 -20.75
CA GLY A 49 -7.57 -1.20 -21.03
C GLY A 49 -8.38 -0.21 -20.19
N LYS A 50 -8.77 -0.56 -18.97
CA LYS A 50 -9.62 0.28 -18.11
C LYS A 50 -9.27 0.15 -16.62
N TYR A 51 -9.80 1.09 -15.83
CA TYR A 51 -9.64 1.11 -14.39
C TYR A 51 -10.83 0.47 -13.67
N TYR A 52 -10.54 -0.19 -12.55
CA TYR A 52 -11.51 -0.72 -11.61
C TYR A 52 -11.26 -0.09 -10.25
N TYR A 53 -12.00 0.98 -9.94
CA TYR A 53 -11.89 1.71 -8.69
C TYR A 53 -12.91 1.22 -7.67
N ASN A 54 -12.46 1.04 -6.42
CA ASN A 54 -13.31 0.63 -5.30
C ASN A 54 -14.19 -0.61 -5.58
N ASP A 55 -13.74 -1.48 -6.48
CA ASP A 55 -14.42 -2.72 -6.85
C ASP A 55 -13.80 -3.89 -6.08
N PRO A 56 -14.47 -4.43 -5.04
CA PRO A 56 -13.93 -5.51 -4.23
C PRO A 56 -13.72 -6.79 -5.04
N ASP A 57 -14.59 -7.06 -6.02
CA ASP A 57 -14.63 -8.30 -6.79
C ASP A 57 -13.56 -8.33 -7.89
N HIS A 58 -13.07 -7.16 -8.31
CA HIS A 58 -12.03 -7.03 -9.33
C HIS A 58 -10.66 -6.75 -8.72
N LEU A 59 -10.01 -7.79 -8.22
CA LEU A 59 -8.59 -7.75 -7.85
C LEU A 59 -7.73 -8.03 -9.08
N ILE A 60 -6.86 -7.06 -9.43
CA ILE A 60 -5.85 -7.23 -10.48
C ILE A 60 -4.51 -7.47 -9.81
N VAL A 61 -3.90 -8.62 -10.10
CA VAL A 61 -2.57 -9.01 -9.62
C VAL A 61 -1.63 -9.10 -10.80
N VAL A 62 -0.50 -8.40 -10.71
CA VAL A 62 0.56 -8.45 -11.72
C VAL A 62 1.82 -9.03 -11.10
N GLU A 63 2.30 -10.12 -11.68
CA GLU A 63 3.51 -10.83 -11.24
C GLU A 63 4.79 -10.18 -11.80
N ASN A 64 5.93 -10.50 -11.18
CA ASN A 64 7.28 -10.03 -11.56
C ASN A 64 7.37 -8.50 -11.61
N LYS A 65 6.99 -7.86 -10.50
CA LYS A 65 7.02 -6.41 -10.33
C LYS A 65 8.00 -5.99 -9.25
N ASP A 66 8.90 -5.09 -9.62
CA ASP A 66 9.82 -4.40 -8.72
C ASP A 66 9.36 -2.94 -8.57
N PRO A 67 9.08 -2.43 -7.36
CA PRO A 67 8.73 -1.02 -7.16
C PRO A 67 9.84 -0.05 -7.61
N ASN A 68 11.11 -0.46 -7.65
CA ASN A 68 12.22 0.39 -8.12
C ASN A 68 12.11 0.75 -9.61
N ASP A 69 11.30 0.02 -10.40
CA ASP A 69 11.01 0.39 -11.79
C ASP A 69 10.08 1.62 -11.90
N TYR A 70 9.46 2.04 -10.79
CA TYR A 70 8.38 3.04 -10.76
C TYR A 70 8.70 4.25 -9.91
N PHE A 71 9.43 4.08 -8.80
CA PHE A 71 9.84 5.17 -7.92
C PHE A 71 11.10 4.83 -7.12
N ASP A 72 11.80 5.87 -6.69
CA ASP A 72 12.96 5.79 -5.81
C ASP A 72 12.53 5.57 -4.34
N TYR A 73 13.50 5.39 -3.43
CA TYR A 73 13.27 5.28 -1.97
C TYR A 73 12.55 4.00 -1.51
N VAL A 74 12.61 2.93 -2.30
CA VAL A 74 12.20 1.60 -1.86
C VAL A 74 13.15 1.10 -0.77
N ALA A 75 12.59 0.51 0.29
CA ALA A 75 13.39 -0.12 1.34
C ALA A 75 14.25 -1.27 0.78
N GLU A 76 15.53 -1.31 1.14
CA GLU A 76 16.48 -2.36 0.69
C GLU A 76 15.99 -3.76 1.08
N GLU A 77 15.51 -3.91 2.32
CA GLU A 77 14.75 -5.09 2.75
C GLU A 77 13.27 -4.87 2.47
N HIS A 78 12.87 -5.15 1.23
CA HIS A 78 11.51 -4.87 0.76
C HIS A 78 10.46 -5.72 1.50
N VAL A 79 9.41 -5.03 1.96
CA VAL A 79 8.23 -5.66 2.56
C VAL A 79 7.00 -5.29 1.75
N LEU A 80 6.70 -4.00 1.70
CA LEU A 80 5.59 -3.44 0.94
C LEU A 80 5.91 -1.99 0.60
N SER A 81 5.69 -1.62 -0.66
CA SER A 81 5.74 -0.23 -1.11
C SER A 81 4.47 0.10 -1.87
N MET A 82 4.07 1.38 -1.87
CA MET A 82 2.89 1.81 -2.61
C MET A 82 3.19 3.04 -3.43
N GLY A 83 2.67 3.07 -4.65
CA GLY A 83 2.46 4.31 -5.40
C GLY A 83 0.97 4.65 -5.35
N PHE A 84 0.63 5.91 -5.14
CA PHE A 84 -0.76 6.32 -4.98
C PHE A 84 -0.99 7.77 -5.38
N GLU A 85 -2.16 7.99 -5.96
CA GLU A 85 -2.74 9.31 -6.19
C GLU A 85 -4.14 9.39 -5.56
N GLY A 86 -4.90 10.43 -5.90
CA GLY A 86 -6.33 10.49 -5.60
C GLY A 86 -6.66 10.58 -4.09
N PRO A 87 -7.70 9.88 -3.61
CA PRO A 87 -8.16 10.01 -2.22
C PRO A 87 -7.12 9.61 -1.17
N LEU A 88 -6.30 8.59 -1.43
CA LEU A 88 -5.24 8.19 -0.50
C LEU A 88 -4.15 9.27 -0.39
N TYR A 89 -3.75 9.84 -1.54
CA TYR A 89 -2.84 10.98 -1.56
C TYR A 89 -3.39 12.16 -0.75
N ALA A 90 -4.67 12.49 -0.92
CA ALA A 90 -5.32 13.56 -0.16
C ALA A 90 -5.39 13.26 1.34
N LEU A 91 -5.71 12.03 1.73
CA LEU A 91 -5.75 11.61 3.15
C LEU A 91 -4.38 11.76 3.83
N ILE A 92 -3.31 11.35 3.16
CA ILE A 92 -1.96 11.36 3.71
C ILE A 92 -1.41 12.78 3.78
N ASN A 93 -1.54 13.55 2.70
CA ASN A 93 -0.87 14.86 2.57
C ASN A 93 -1.72 16.03 3.09
N TYR A 94 -3.05 15.92 3.04
CA TYR A 94 -3.97 17.02 3.37
C TYR A 94 -5.18 16.58 4.22
N PRO A 95 -5.01 15.80 5.31
CA PRO A 95 -6.14 15.32 6.13
C PRO A 95 -6.98 16.50 6.66
N GLN A 96 -8.30 16.47 6.44
CA GLN A 96 -9.21 17.54 6.85
C GLN A 96 -10.08 17.13 8.05
N GLY A 97 -9.74 17.69 9.21
CA GLY A 97 -10.55 17.52 10.41
C GLY A 97 -10.53 16.11 11.02
N THR A 98 -11.36 15.90 12.05
CA THR A 98 -11.26 14.73 12.92
C THR A 98 -11.58 13.40 12.24
N GLY A 99 -12.38 13.41 11.17
CA GLY A 99 -12.72 12.21 10.40
C GLY A 99 -11.50 11.62 9.69
N ASP A 100 -10.76 12.46 8.96
CA ASP A 100 -9.59 12.03 8.21
C ASP A 100 -8.43 11.64 9.12
N TYR A 101 -8.17 12.39 10.19
CA TYR A 101 -7.16 11.97 11.18
C TYR A 101 -7.47 10.60 11.81
N ARG A 102 -8.75 10.26 12.01
CA ARG A 102 -9.15 8.93 12.49
C ARG A 102 -8.92 7.85 11.43
N LYS A 103 -9.21 8.14 10.15
CA LYS A 103 -8.93 7.20 9.04
C LYS A 103 -7.42 6.98 8.90
N LEU A 104 -6.63 8.06 8.86
CA LEU A 104 -5.17 7.99 8.77
C LEU A 104 -4.58 7.23 9.97
N TYR A 105 -5.10 7.46 11.18
CA TYR A 105 -4.70 6.66 12.33
C TYR A 105 -4.96 5.16 12.11
N LYS A 106 -6.14 4.77 11.64
CA LYS A 106 -6.47 3.37 11.35
C LYS A 106 -5.58 2.78 10.26
N PHE A 107 -5.32 3.53 9.19
CA PHE A 107 -4.39 3.13 8.14
C PHE A 107 -3.00 2.82 8.72
N ASN A 108 -2.48 3.72 9.55
CA ASN A 108 -1.19 3.54 10.22
C ASN A 108 -1.17 2.35 11.18
N GLN A 109 -2.31 2.02 11.81
CA GLN A 109 -2.40 0.86 12.70
C GLN A 109 -2.25 -0.47 11.96
N ILE A 110 -2.63 -0.55 10.69
CA ILE A 110 -2.44 -1.77 9.88
C ILE A 110 -0.96 -2.14 9.90
N PHE A 111 -0.07 -1.24 9.48
CA PHE A 111 1.37 -1.48 9.47
C PHE A 111 1.95 -1.78 10.86
N LYS A 112 1.51 -1.04 11.88
CA LYS A 112 1.97 -1.27 13.27
C LYS A 112 1.63 -2.66 13.79
N ASN A 113 0.48 -3.21 13.43
CA ASN A 113 0.09 -4.57 13.83
C ASN A 113 1.03 -5.65 13.26
N TYR A 114 1.76 -5.33 12.19
CA TYR A 114 2.76 -6.19 11.57
C TYR A 114 4.20 -5.85 12.02
N GLY A 115 4.39 -4.96 13.01
CA GLY A 115 5.71 -4.52 13.45
C GLY A 115 6.41 -3.62 12.44
N LEU A 116 5.64 -2.90 11.63
CA LEU A 116 6.14 -2.00 10.59
C LEU A 116 5.75 -0.56 10.86
N TYR A 117 6.52 0.35 10.28
CA TYR A 117 6.11 1.70 9.97
C TYR A 117 6.38 1.96 8.48
N TYR A 118 5.91 3.09 7.95
CA TYR A 118 6.26 3.50 6.59
C TYR A 118 6.82 4.92 6.58
N GLU A 119 7.67 5.17 5.58
CA GLU A 119 8.12 6.52 5.24
C GLU A 119 7.62 6.87 3.83
N LEU A 120 7.36 8.14 3.60
CA LEU A 120 7.13 8.66 2.26
C LEU A 120 8.48 8.89 1.58
N GLY A 121 8.61 8.48 0.33
CA GLY A 121 9.71 8.94 -0.52
C GLY A 121 9.34 10.30 -1.10
N ASP A 122 8.43 10.28 -2.08
CA ASP A 122 7.69 11.47 -2.52
C ASP A 122 6.31 11.54 -1.87
N ALA A 123 5.59 12.64 -2.09
CA ALA A 123 4.22 12.81 -1.58
C ALA A 123 3.22 11.73 -2.10
N TRP A 124 3.58 11.01 -3.16
CA TRP A 124 2.74 10.02 -3.87
C TRP A 124 3.26 8.58 -3.74
N ASN A 125 4.29 8.32 -2.93
CA ASN A 125 4.75 6.96 -2.67
C ASN A 125 5.16 6.73 -1.21
N LEU A 126 5.12 5.48 -0.79
CA LEU A 126 5.61 5.05 0.52
C LEU A 126 6.35 3.71 0.43
N SER A 127 7.26 3.48 1.38
CA SER A 127 7.87 2.17 1.61
C SER A 127 7.83 1.80 3.09
N CYS A 128 7.59 0.53 3.37
CA CYS A 128 7.52 -0.01 4.73
C CYS A 128 8.90 -0.42 5.26
N TYR A 129 9.10 -0.23 6.55
CA TYR A 129 10.30 -0.57 7.31
C TYR A 129 9.92 -1.26 8.62
N TYR A 130 10.78 -2.17 9.10
CA TYR A 130 10.62 -2.79 10.41
C TYR A 130 10.90 -1.78 11.53
N VAL A 131 10.09 -1.84 12.60
CA VAL A 131 10.28 -1.06 13.84
C VAL A 131 11.47 -1.58 14.66
#